data_AF-A0A6P1AJL0-F1
#
_entry.id   AF-A0A6P1AJL0-F1
#
_cell.length_a   1.000
_cell.length_b   1.000
_cell.length_c   1.000
_cell.angle_alpha   90.00
_cell.angle_beta   90.00
_cell.angle_gamma   90.00
#
_symmetry.space_group_name_H-M   'P 1'
#
loop_
_entity.id
_entity.type
_entity.pdbx_description
1 polymer ?
#
loop_
_entity_poly.entity_id
_entity_poly.type
_entity_poly.pdbx_seq_one_letter_code
_entity_poly.pdbx_strand_id
1 'polypeptide(L)' 'MSRENIATVIKIIESLPDAQQERVIEHLREYILDLEDELQWDKAFQKSQSKLVAAAKLAKQQISQGQGTPMDYDRL' A
#
# COMPACT_ATOMS: atom_id res chain seq x y z
N MET A 1 -8.61 -3.32 16.66
CA MET A 1 -8.76 -4.73 17.13
C MET A 1 -9.05 -4.69 18.64
N SER A 2 -9.99 -5.48 19.18
CA SER A 2 -10.18 -5.56 20.64
C SER A 2 -9.05 -6.38 21.27
N ARG A 3 -8.75 -6.15 22.56
CA ARG A 3 -7.72 -6.93 23.29
C ARG A 3 -8.03 -8.43 23.29
N GLU A 4 -9.30 -8.79 23.35
CA GLU A 4 -9.79 -10.19 23.33
C GLU A 4 -9.44 -10.89 22.02
N ASN A 5 -9.57 -10.20 20.88
CA ASN A 5 -9.25 -10.77 19.58
C ASN A 5 -7.73 -11.00 19.43
N ILE A 6 -6.89 -10.08 19.93
CA ILE A 6 -5.43 -10.24 19.92
C ILE A 6 -5.02 -11.45 20.77
N ALA A 7 -5.56 -11.55 22.00
CA ALA A 7 -5.27 -12.67 22.88
C ALA A 7 -5.70 -14.02 22.28
N THR A 8 -6.80 -14.04 21.53
CA THR A 8 -7.27 -15.24 20.84
C THR A 8 -6.31 -15.66 19.73
N VAL A 9 -5.85 -14.72 18.91
CA VAL A 9 -4.86 -15.00 17.84
C VAL A 9 -3.55 -15.53 18.42
N ILE A 10 -3.06 -14.95 19.52
CA ILE A 10 -1.86 -15.43 20.21
C ILE A 10 -2.02 -16.90 20.62
N LYS A 11 -3.13 -17.25 21.29
CA LYS A 11 -3.40 -18.65 21.70
C LYS A 11 -3.50 -19.62 20.52
N ILE A 12 -4.06 -19.17 19.39
CA ILE A 12 -4.13 -19.99 18.19
C ILE A 12 -2.71 -20.29 17.69
N ILE A 13 -1.84 -19.28 17.63
CA ILE A 13 -0.44 -19.46 17.19
C ILE A 13 0.31 -20.38 18.17
N GLU A 14 0.20 -20.14 19.49
CA GLU A 14 0.83 -20.96 20.53
C GLU A 14 0.42 -22.44 20.48
N SER A 15 -0.77 -22.76 19.92
CA SER A 15 -1.26 -24.13 19.79
C SER A 15 -0.66 -24.90 18.61
N LEU A 16 0.08 -24.23 17.72
CA LEU A 16 0.72 -24.85 16.57
C LEU A 16 2.09 -25.42 16.94
N PRO A 17 2.61 -26.42 16.22
CA PRO A 17 4.00 -26.84 16.38
C PRO A 17 4.96 -25.73 15.93
N ASP A 18 6.17 -25.71 16.48
CA ASP A 18 7.15 -24.61 16.34
C ASP A 18 7.39 -24.18 14.87
N ALA A 19 7.58 -25.15 13.97
CA ALA A 19 7.80 -24.87 12.55
C ALA A 19 6.60 -24.15 11.89
N GLN A 20 5.38 -24.44 12.33
CA GLN A 20 4.17 -23.77 11.87
C GLN A 20 3.99 -22.40 12.54
N GLN A 21 4.44 -22.22 13.79
CA GLN A 21 4.46 -20.91 14.43
C GLN A 21 5.34 -19.93 13.68
N GLU A 22 6.57 -20.34 13.37
CA GLU A 22 7.54 -19.51 12.62
C GLU A 22 6.98 -19.08 11.27
N ARG A 23 6.40 -20.02 10.52
CA ARG A 23 5.77 -19.74 9.22
C ARG A 23 4.61 -18.76 9.33
N VAL A 24 3.74 -18.90 10.34
CA VAL A 24 2.62 -17.96 10.55
C VAL A 24 3.14 -16.58 10.93
N ILE A 25 4.16 -16.50 11.78
CA ILE A 25 4.79 -15.23 12.19
C ILE A 25 5.40 -14.51 10.98
N GLU A 26 6.05 -15.22 10.07
CA GLU A 26 6.61 -14.67 8.84
C GLU A 26 5.52 -14.01 7.98
N HIS A 27 4.44 -14.73 7.67
CA HIS A 27 3.34 -14.20 6.88
C HIS A 27 2.61 -13.03 7.57
N LEU A 28 2.49 -13.05 8.90
CA LEU A 28 1.91 -11.93 9.64
C LEU A 28 2.78 -10.68 9.57
N ARG A 29 4.11 -10.82 9.56
CA ARG A 29 5.03 -9.67 9.39
C ARG A 29 4.87 -9.04 8.01
N GLU A 30 4.85 -9.85 6.95
CA GLU A 30 4.61 -9.37 5.59
C GLU A 30 3.27 -8.64 5.50
N TYR A 31 2.21 -9.25 6.00
CA TYR A 31 0.87 -8.64 5.99
C TYR A 31 0.81 -7.32 6.76
N ILE A 32 1.49 -7.22 7.90
CA ILE A 32 1.56 -5.97 8.67
C ILE A 32 2.30 -4.88 7.88
N LEU A 33 3.41 -5.22 7.21
CA LEU A 33 4.15 -4.26 6.38
C LEU A 33 3.28 -3.73 5.23
N ASP A 34 2.53 -4.61 4.55
CA ASP A 34 1.61 -4.21 3.49
C ASP A 34 0.53 -3.25 4.01
N LEU A 35 -0.04 -3.54 5.19
CA LEU A 35 -1.01 -2.65 5.82
C LEU A 35 -0.41 -1.29 6.19
N GLU A 36 0.83 -1.27 6.68
CA GLU A 36 1.51 -0.02 7.03
C GLU A 36 1.82 0.83 5.78
N ASP A 37 2.22 0.20 4.68
CA ASP A 37 2.44 0.88 3.40
C ASP A 37 1.14 1.47 2.85
N GLU A 38 0.06 0.70 2.82
CA GLU A 38 -1.26 1.17 2.36
C GLU A 38 -1.75 2.36 3.21
N LEU A 39 -1.56 2.29 4.54
CA LEU A 39 -1.90 3.41 5.43
C LEU A 39 -1.05 4.65 5.18
N GLN A 40 0.22 4.49 4.81
CA GLN A 40 1.08 5.61 4.41
C GLN A 40 0.60 6.19 3.08
N TRP A 41 0.27 5.32 2.13
CA TRP A 41 -0.22 5.71 0.82
C TRP A 41 -1.52 6.50 0.92
N ASP A 42 -2.50 6.01 1.68
CA ASP A 42 -3.77 6.69 1.93
C ASP A 42 -3.56 8.09 2.51
N LYS A 43 -2.69 8.22 3.52
CA LYS A 43 -2.38 9.51 4.14
C LYS A 43 -1.71 10.47 3.16
N ALA A 44 -0.82 9.98 2.30
CA ALA A 44 -0.15 10.77 1.29
C ALA A 44 -1.13 11.21 0.20
N PHE A 45 -1.96 10.29 -0.28
CA PHE A 45 -2.95 10.51 -1.31
C PHE A 45 -4.03 11.50 -0.87
N GLN A 46 -4.59 11.34 0.33
CA GLN A 46 -5.58 12.29 0.89
C GLN A 46 -5.07 13.75 0.87
N LYS A 47 -3.77 13.96 1.04
CA LYS A 47 -3.15 15.30 0.99
C LYS A 47 -2.84 15.79 -0.42
N SER A 48 -2.75 14.90 -1.41
CA SER A 48 -2.30 15.21 -2.78
C SER A 48 -3.41 15.16 -3.83
N GLN A 49 -4.60 14.63 -3.52
CA GLN A 49 -5.72 14.43 -4.47
C GLN A 49 -6.01 15.64 -5.36
N SER A 50 -6.17 16.83 -4.79
CA SER A 50 -6.48 18.04 -5.56
C SER A 50 -5.37 18.43 -6.53
N LYS A 51 -4.10 18.27 -6.11
CA LYS A 51 -2.92 18.53 -6.95
C LYS A 51 -2.81 17.52 -8.09
N LEU A 52 -3.08 16.23 -7.80
CA LEU A 52 -3.09 15.18 -8.82
C LEU A 52 -4.18 15.44 -9.88
N VAL A 53 -5.39 15.83 -9.46
CA VAL A 53 -6.47 16.22 -10.38
C VAL A 53 -6.07 17.42 -11.24
N ALA A 54 -5.49 18.46 -10.62
CA ALA A 54 -5.02 19.63 -11.35
C ALA A 54 -3.93 19.28 -12.36
N ALA A 55 -2.95 18.47 -11.98
CA ALA A 55 -1.88 18.00 -12.85
C ALA A 55 -2.44 17.17 -14.02
N ALA A 56 -3.39 16.26 -13.77
CA ALA A 56 -4.02 15.46 -14.82
C ALA A 56 -4.81 16.32 -15.82
N LYS A 57 -5.53 17.35 -15.34
CA LYS A 57 -6.22 18.31 -16.21
C LYS A 57 -5.24 19.10 -17.08
N LEU A 58 -4.15 19.59 -16.47
CA LEU A 58 -3.10 20.31 -17.18
C LEU A 58 -2.46 19.42 -18.27
N ALA A 59 -2.10 18.18 -17.93
CA ALA A 59 -1.52 17.24 -18.89
C ALA A 59 -2.44 17.01 -20.09
N LYS A 60 -3.75 16.84 -19.86
CA LYS A 60 -4.75 16.71 -20.95
C LYS A 60 -4.80 17.95 -21.85
N GLN A 61 -4.72 19.14 -21.26
CA GLN A 61 -4.67 20.39 -22.03
C GLN A 61 -3.39 20.51 -22.85
N GLN A 62 -2.23 20.15 -22.28
CA GLN A 62 -0.96 20.18 -22.98
C GLN A 62 -0.95 19.20 -24.16
N ILE A 63 -1.52 18.01 -23.98
CA ILE A 63 -1.68 17.02 -25.06
C ILE A 63 -2.56 17.58 -26.18
N SER A 64 -3.70 18.21 -25.88
CA SER A 64 -4.58 18.79 -26.91
C SER A 64 -3.95 19.98 -27.63
N GLN A 65 -3.01 20.67 -26.97
CA GLN A 65 -2.20 21.74 -27.56
C GLN A 65 -0.97 21.23 -28.33
N GLY A 66 -0.79 19.90 -28.44
CA GLY A 66 0.34 19.29 -29.15
C GLY A 66 1.68 19.38 -28.40
N GLN A 67 1.66 19.70 -27.11
CA GLN A 67 2.85 19.81 -26.25
C GLN A 67 3.24 18.47 -25.60
N GLY A 68 2.42 17.42 -25.76
CA GLY A 68 2.69 16.10 -25.21
C GLY A 68 3.66 15.30 -26.07
N THR A 69 4.63 14.64 -25.44
CA THR A 69 5.49 13.64 -26.07
C THR A 69 5.12 12.23 -25.59
N PRO A 70 5.16 11.20 -26.46
CA PRO A 70 5.03 9.81 -26.03
C PRO A 70 6.05 9.46 -24.95
N MET A 71 5.66 8.60 -24.01
CA MET A 71 6.56 8.10 -22.96
C MET A 71 7.62 7.20 -23.60
N ASP A 72 8.89 7.51 -23.35
CA ASP A 72 10.04 6.74 -23.81
C ASP A 72 10.41 5.72 -22.74
N TYR A 73 10.07 4.45 -22.98
CA TYR A 73 10.29 3.37 -22.02
C TYR A 73 11.77 2.97 -21.90
N ASP A 74 12.62 3.33 -22.87
CA ASP A 74 14.05 3.03 -22.83
C ASP A 74 14.83 3.99 -21.92
N ARG A 75 14.15 5.00 -21.34
CA ARG A 75 14.73 6.01 -20.44
C ARG A 75 14.21 5.93 -19.00
N LEU A 76 13.45 4.90 -18.66
CA LEU A 76 12.93 4.65 -17.31
C LEU A 76 13.89 3.78 -16.51
#